data_AF-A0A520AD88-F1
#
_entry.id   AF-A0A520AD88-F1
#
_cell.length_a   1.000
_cell.length_b   1.000
_cell.length_c   1.000
_cell.angle_alpha   90.00
_cell.angle_beta   90.00
_cell.angle_gamma   90.00
#
_symmetry.space_group_name_H-M   'P 1'
#
loop_
_entity.id
_entity.type
_entity.pdbx_description
1 polymer ?
#
loop_
_entity_poly.entity_id
_entity_poly.type
_entity_poly.pdbx_seq_one_letter_code
_entity_poly.pdbx_strand_id
1 'polypeptide(L)'
;MGNHFVDDIHALLIGPSTFLIPEDKSLCNYFEVEVDLPEDWNKIITGLEPVKGFDNKFYSDNTDDFMDCPIESGNFDVYDFEMFDKPHRLAMIGNKVYEEEVVIDDIKKILNATKKVIG
;
A
#
# COMPACT_ATOMS: atom_id res chain seq x y z
N MET A 1 -9.92 10.28 10.35
CA MET A 1 -9.29 8.97 10.63
C MET A 1 -9.94 7.97 9.71
N GLY A 2 -9.15 7.21 8.93
CA GLY A 2 -9.67 6.15 8.07
C GLY A 2 -10.16 4.98 8.93
N ASN A 3 -11.28 4.38 8.53
CA ASN A 3 -11.75 3.14 9.15
C ASN A 3 -11.21 1.95 8.36
N HIS A 4 -11.04 0.83 9.03
CA HIS A 4 -10.91 -0.45 8.33
C HIS A 4 -12.15 -0.69 7.46
N PHE A 5 -11.94 -1.37 6.35
CA PHE A 5 -13.02 -1.88 5.52
C PHE A 5 -12.70 -3.32 5.16
N VAL A 6 -13.67 -4.22 5.29
CA VAL A 6 -13.51 -5.63 4.95
C VAL A 6 -14.83 -6.13 4.39
N ASP A 7 -14.80 -6.71 3.21
CA ASP A 7 -15.91 -7.44 2.61
C ASP A 7 -15.43 -8.75 1.94
N ASP A 8 -16.24 -9.34 1.08
CA ASP A 8 -15.93 -10.57 0.36
C ASP A 8 -14.95 -10.37 -0.82
N ILE A 9 -14.65 -9.13 -1.20
CA ILE A 9 -13.81 -8.78 -2.34
C ILE A 9 -12.43 -8.29 -1.89
N HIS A 10 -12.37 -7.46 -0.85
CA HIS A 10 -11.13 -6.86 -0.39
C HIS A 10 -11.14 -6.44 1.09
N ALA A 11 -9.95 -6.11 1.60
CA ALA A 11 -9.72 -5.59 2.93
C ALA A 11 -8.73 -4.41 2.90
N LEU A 12 -9.15 -3.28 3.47
CA LEU A 12 -8.29 -2.15 3.82
C LEU A 12 -8.05 -2.14 5.32
N LEU A 13 -6.79 -2.31 5.72
CA LEU A 13 -6.32 -2.24 7.10
C LEU A 13 -5.46 -1.00 7.31
N ILE A 14 -5.77 -0.24 8.36
CA ILE A 14 -5.09 1.01 8.73
C ILE A 14 -4.21 0.81 9.98
N GLY A 15 -2.90 1.04 9.89
CA GLY A 15 -1.92 0.77 10.95
C GLY A 15 -2.35 1.18 12.38
N PRO A 16 -2.71 2.45 12.64
CA PRO A 16 -3.17 2.95 13.93
C PRO A 16 -4.34 2.22 14.57
N SER A 17 -5.18 1.57 13.77
CA SER A 17 -6.34 0.82 14.24
C SER A 17 -6.14 -0.69 14.23
N THR A 18 -4.96 -1.17 13.79
CA THR A 18 -4.62 -2.60 13.70
C THR A 18 -3.57 -2.99 14.74
N PHE A 19 -2.49 -2.22 14.85
CA PHE A 19 -1.31 -2.62 15.60
C PHE A 19 -1.24 -1.97 16.98
N LEU A 20 -0.81 -2.75 17.97
CA LEU A 20 -0.45 -2.26 19.29
C LEU A 20 1.05 -1.93 19.30
N ILE A 21 1.39 -0.74 19.76
CA ILE A 21 2.78 -0.30 19.90
C ILE A 21 3.26 -0.58 21.33
N PRO A 22 4.44 -1.19 21.53
CA PRO A 22 4.98 -1.40 22.86
C PRO A 22 5.19 -0.08 23.59
N GLU A 23 5.02 -0.11 24.91
CA GLU A 23 5.30 1.04 25.76
C GLU A 23 6.79 1.40 25.74
N ASP A 24 7.66 0.38 25.79
CA ASP A 24 9.10 0.55 25.64
C ASP A 24 9.45 0.90 24.18
N LYS A 25 9.68 2.21 23.96
CA LYS A 25 10.04 2.76 22.65
C LYS A 25 11.37 2.27 22.10
N SER A 26 12.24 1.68 22.93
CA SER A 26 13.48 1.09 22.43
C SER A 26 13.25 -0.13 21.54
N LEU A 27 12.07 -0.74 21.61
CA LEU A 27 11.63 -1.86 20.77
C LEU A 27 11.04 -1.40 19.42
N CYS A 28 10.89 -0.08 19.20
CA CYS A 28 10.20 0.48 18.04
C CYS A 28 11.14 0.82 16.87
N ASN A 29 12.21 0.05 16.68
CA ASN A 29 13.24 0.27 15.65
C ASN A 29 13.17 -0.70 14.47
N TYR A 30 12.29 -1.71 14.53
CA TYR A 30 12.01 -2.63 13.45
C TYR A 30 10.65 -3.29 13.67
N PHE A 31 9.82 -3.31 12.62
CA PHE A 31 8.53 -3.99 12.63
C PHE A 31 8.45 -4.88 11.39
N GLU A 32 8.00 -6.11 11.58
CA GLU A 32 7.64 -7.03 10.49
C GLU A 32 6.16 -7.37 10.63
N VAL A 33 5.45 -7.39 9.50
CA VAL A 33 4.08 -7.86 9.39
C VAL A 33 4.00 -8.96 8.34
N GLU A 34 3.32 -10.04 8.70
CA GLU A 34 2.95 -11.13 7.80
C GLU A 34 1.44 -11.08 7.59
N VAL A 35 1.01 -11.18 6.33
CA VAL A 35 -0.40 -11.09 5.95
C VAL A 35 -0.85 -12.44 5.41
N ASP A 36 -1.76 -13.09 6.11
CA ASP A 36 -2.40 -14.32 5.63
C ASP A 36 -3.67 -13.97 4.86
N LEU A 37 -3.70 -14.35 3.59
CA LEU A 37 -4.85 -14.11 2.72
C LEU A 37 -5.87 -15.26 2.79
N PRO A 38 -7.17 -14.96 2.62
CA PRO A 38 -8.15 -15.97 2.22
C PRO A 38 -7.71 -16.70 0.95
N GLU A 39 -8.11 -17.97 0.81
CA GLU A 39 -7.66 -18.87 -0.27
C GLU A 39 -7.88 -18.30 -1.69
N ASP A 40 -8.97 -17.56 -1.89
CA ASP A 40 -9.33 -16.99 -3.19
C ASP A 40 -8.69 -15.63 -3.49
N TRP A 41 -7.91 -15.06 -2.57
CA TRP A 41 -7.28 -13.74 -2.73
C TRP A 41 -5.79 -13.88 -3.08
N ASN A 42 -5.27 -12.96 -3.90
CA ASN A 42 -3.90 -13.07 -4.39
C ASN A 42 -3.05 -11.79 -4.39
N LYS A 43 -3.56 -10.66 -3.86
CA LYS A 43 -2.79 -9.41 -3.80
C LYS A 43 -2.74 -8.83 -2.40
N ILE A 44 -1.56 -8.28 -2.07
CA ILE A 44 -1.31 -7.42 -0.92
C ILE A 44 -0.57 -6.20 -1.44
N ILE A 45 -1.12 -5.01 -1.21
CA ILE A 45 -0.55 -3.72 -1.59
C ILE A 45 -0.34 -2.91 -0.32
N THR A 46 0.88 -2.39 -0.14
CA THR A 46 1.24 -1.53 0.97
C THR A 46 2.42 -0.66 0.59
N GLY A 47 2.65 0.40 1.34
CA GLY A 47 3.86 1.24 1.25
C GLY A 47 5.05 0.69 2.05
N LEU A 48 4.85 -0.38 2.84
CA LEU A 48 5.94 -1.04 3.58
C LEU A 48 6.90 -1.76 2.65
N GLU A 49 8.14 -1.92 3.11
CA GLU A 49 9.19 -2.59 2.34
C GLU A 49 8.97 -4.11 2.33
N PRO A 50 9.11 -4.80 1.18
CA PRO A 50 8.93 -6.25 1.12
C PRO A 50 10.11 -6.97 1.77
N VAL A 51 9.83 -8.02 2.56
CA VAL A 51 10.87 -8.91 3.08
C VAL A 51 11.33 -9.86 1.98
N LYS A 52 12.63 -9.86 1.68
CA LYS A 52 13.19 -10.67 0.59
C LYS A 52 12.91 -12.16 0.78
N GLY A 53 12.31 -12.78 -0.25
CA GLY A 53 12.02 -14.22 -0.28
C GLY A 53 10.64 -14.60 0.24
N PHE A 54 9.80 -13.61 0.59
CA PHE A 54 8.43 -13.80 1.02
C PHE A 54 7.50 -12.89 0.22
N ASP A 55 6.37 -13.43 -0.21
CA ASP A 55 5.39 -12.68 -1.00
C ASP A 55 4.35 -11.96 -0.11
N ASN A 56 4.29 -12.33 1.18
CA ASN A 56 3.29 -11.88 2.14
C ASN A 56 3.87 -11.22 3.40
N LYS A 57 5.17 -10.92 3.40
CA LYS A 57 5.85 -10.29 4.54
C LYS A 57 6.42 -8.93 4.16
N PHE A 58 6.21 -7.98 5.04
CA PHE A 58 6.64 -6.60 4.87
C PHE A 58 7.24 -6.08 6.16
N TYR A 59 8.09 -5.06 6.06
CA TYR A 59 8.75 -4.48 7.21
C TYR A 59 8.88 -2.96 7.12
N SER A 60 9.17 -2.36 8.26
CA SER A 60 9.63 -0.97 8.37
C SER A 60 10.62 -0.83 9.52
N ASP A 61 11.59 0.08 9.36
CA ASP A 61 12.60 0.40 10.37
C ASP A 61 12.15 1.51 11.33
N ASN A 62 10.91 2.01 11.21
CA ASN A 62 10.39 3.05 12.09
C ASN A 62 8.86 2.98 12.28
N THR A 63 8.39 3.57 13.37
CA THR A 63 6.95 3.55 13.71
C THR A 63 6.10 4.40 12.78
N ASP A 64 6.65 5.46 12.19
CA ASP A 64 5.88 6.38 11.34
C ASP A 64 5.40 5.65 10.08
N ASP A 65 6.33 5.09 9.31
CA ASP A 65 6.00 4.30 8.12
C ASP A 65 5.14 3.08 8.45
N PHE A 66 5.44 2.38 9.56
CA PHE A 66 4.66 1.21 9.97
C PHE A 66 3.19 1.53 10.24
N MET A 67 2.91 2.73 10.73
CA MET A 67 1.56 3.18 11.04
C MET A 67 0.90 3.87 9.84
N ASP A 68 1.66 4.63 9.06
CA ASP A 68 1.12 5.44 7.95
C ASP A 68 1.00 4.68 6.62
N CYS A 69 1.56 3.47 6.53
CA CYS A 69 1.35 2.58 5.39
C CYS A 69 0.14 1.67 5.60
N PRO A 70 -1.02 1.94 4.97
CA PRO A 70 -2.14 1.01 4.99
C PRO A 70 -1.78 -0.28 4.24
N ILE A 71 -2.55 -1.34 4.52
CA ILE A 71 -2.48 -2.61 3.81
C ILE A 71 -3.81 -2.83 3.10
N GLU A 72 -3.77 -2.95 1.79
CA GLU A 72 -4.90 -3.24 0.91
C GLU A 72 -4.73 -4.65 0.34
N SER A 73 -5.69 -5.54 0.56
CA SER A 73 -5.59 -6.96 0.19
C SER A 73 -6.86 -7.45 -0.49
N GLY A 74 -6.73 -8.32 -1.49
CA GLY A 74 -7.89 -8.85 -2.20
C GLY A 74 -7.65 -9.12 -3.68
N ASN A 75 -8.74 -9.06 -4.45
CA ASN A 75 -8.74 -9.29 -5.89
C ASN A 75 -9.11 -8.01 -6.65
N PHE A 76 -8.10 -7.26 -7.07
CA PHE A 76 -8.28 -6.03 -7.83
C PHE A 76 -7.21 -5.87 -8.91
N ASP A 77 -7.42 -4.91 -9.80
CA ASP A 77 -6.44 -4.58 -10.82
C ASP A 77 -5.29 -3.75 -10.23
N VAL A 78 -4.08 -4.04 -10.68
CA VAL A 78 -2.86 -3.35 -10.28
C VAL A 78 -2.08 -3.01 -11.53
N TYR A 79 -1.67 -1.75 -11.63
CA TYR A 79 -0.94 -1.21 -12.77
C TYR A 79 0.37 -0.60 -12.29
N ASP A 80 1.49 -1.10 -12.81
CA ASP A 80 2.81 -0.58 -12.52
C ASP A 80 3.25 0.38 -13.64
N PHE A 81 3.86 1.51 -13.27
CA PHE A 81 4.44 2.44 -14.23
C PHE A 81 5.67 3.14 -13.65
N GLU A 82 6.55 3.62 -14.51
CA GLU A 82 7.75 4.36 -14.10
C GLU A 82 7.59 5.86 -14.35
N MET A 83 8.07 6.67 -13.41
CA MET A 83 8.17 8.11 -13.57
C MET A 83 9.26 8.68 -12.68
N PHE A 84 10.06 9.62 -13.20
CA PHE A 84 11.19 10.22 -12.48
C PHE A 84 12.19 9.18 -11.94
N ASP A 85 12.46 8.14 -12.73
CA ASP A 85 13.34 7.01 -12.37
C ASP A 85 12.88 6.28 -11.09
N LYS A 86 11.59 6.35 -10.77
CA LYS A 86 10.96 5.68 -9.63
C LYS A 86 9.78 4.80 -10.09
N PRO A 87 9.70 3.55 -9.60
CA PRO A 87 8.52 2.72 -9.81
C PRO A 87 7.34 3.30 -9.04
N HIS A 88 6.17 3.27 -9.68
CA HIS A 88 4.89 3.61 -9.09
C HIS A 88 3.92 2.48 -9.34
N ARG A 89 2.98 2.30 -8.41
CA ARG A 89 1.95 1.28 -8.48
C ARG A 89 0.59 1.90 -8.21
N LEU A 90 -0.39 1.55 -9.03
CA LEU A 90 -1.77 1.97 -8.90
C LEU A 90 -2.66 0.73 -8.69
N ALA A 91 -3.23 0.59 -7.49
CA ALA A 91 -4.24 -0.41 -7.20
C ALA A 91 -5.64 0.21 -7.39
N MET A 92 -6.50 -0.47 -8.15
CA MET A 92 -7.84 0.02 -8.49
C MET A 92 -8.89 -0.99 -8.05
N ILE A 93 -9.64 -0.64 -7.01
CA ILE A 93 -10.71 -1.46 -6.45
C ILE A 93 -12.06 -1.00 -7.03
N GLY A 94 -12.88 -1.97 -7.43
CA GLY A 94 -14.22 -1.75 -7.97
C GLY A 94 -14.32 -1.98 -9.48
N ASN A 95 -15.48 -1.64 -10.04
CA ASN A 95 -15.78 -1.91 -11.44
C ASN A 95 -14.89 -1.07 -12.38
N LYS A 96 -14.26 -1.72 -13.35
CA LYS A 96 -13.48 -1.05 -14.40
C LYS A 96 -14.44 -0.30 -15.34
N VAL A 97 -14.58 1.00 -15.08
CA VAL A 97 -15.34 1.96 -15.91
C VAL A 97 -14.42 3.00 -16.57
N TYR A 98 -13.13 2.69 -16.64
CA TYR A 98 -12.07 3.58 -17.07
C TYR A 98 -11.12 2.88 -18.04
N GLU A 99 -10.46 3.68 -18.89
CA GLU A 99 -9.35 3.24 -19.73
C GLU A 99 -8.03 3.44 -18.96
N GLU A 100 -7.32 2.35 -18.69
CA GLU A 100 -6.11 2.31 -17.86
C GLU A 100 -5.03 3.28 -18.33
N GLU A 101 -4.72 3.27 -19.63
CA GLU A 101 -3.68 4.13 -20.22
C GLU A 101 -3.99 5.61 -20.00
N VAL A 102 -5.27 6.00 -20.13
CA VAL A 102 -5.71 7.38 -19.93
C VAL A 102 -5.54 7.80 -18.47
N VAL A 103 -5.92 6.94 -17.53
CA VAL A 103 -5.78 7.21 -16.09
C VAL A 103 -4.31 7.35 -15.70
N ILE A 104 -3.45 6.44 -16.16
CA ILE A 104 -2.00 6.49 -15.88
C ILE A 104 -1.38 7.77 -16.48
N ASP A 105 -1.75 8.15 -17.70
CA ASP A 105 -1.25 9.37 -18.34
C ASP A 105 -1.69 10.64 -17.59
N ASP A 106 -2.91 10.68 -17.08
CA ASP A 106 -3.38 11.80 -16.27
C ASP A 106 -2.70 11.86 -14.90
N ILE A 107 -2.46 10.72 -14.25
CA ILE A 107 -1.64 10.65 -13.03
C ILE A 107 -0.23 11.18 -13.28
N LYS A 108 0.41 10.81 -14.40
CA LYS A 108 1.73 11.35 -14.79
C LYS A 108 1.70 12.87 -14.98
N LYS A 109 0.62 13.44 -15.51
CA LYS A 109 0.46 14.91 -15.60
C LYS A 109 0.36 15.54 -14.22
N ILE A 110 -0.40 14.94 -13.30
CA ILE A 110 -0.52 15.41 -11.91
C ILE A 110 0.85 15.37 -11.21
N LEU A 111 1.56 14.25 -11.28
CA LEU A 111 2.89 14.10 -10.69
C LEU A 111 3.88 15.14 -11.24
N ASN A 112 3.85 15.41 -12.55
CA ASN A 112 4.63 16.49 -13.16
C ASN A 112 4.27 17.89 -12.64
N ALA A 113 2.99 18.17 -12.43
CA ALA A 113 2.54 19.44 -11.86
C ALA A 113 2.99 19.57 -10.40
N THR A 114 2.79 18.53 -9.60
CA THR A 114 3.20 18.48 -8.18
C THR A 114 4.70 18.72 -8.02
N LYS A 115 5.54 18.06 -8.82
CA LYS A 115 7.00 18.27 -8.82
C LYS A 115 7.39 19.73 -9.10
N LYS A 116 6.68 20.43 -9.98
CA LYS A 116 6.96 21.85 -10.26
C LYS A 116 6.62 22.77 -9.09
N VAL A 117 5.67 22.39 -8.25
CA VAL A 117 5.23 23.19 -7.09
C VAL A 117 6.11 22.92 -5.87
N ILE A 118 6.42 21.66 -5.60
CA ILE A 118 7.06 21.23 -4.34
C ILE A 118 8.60 21.12 -4.48
N GLY A 119 9.11 20.91 -5.70
CA GLY A 119 10.51 20.57 -5.97
C GLY A 119 10.72 19.07 -6.11
#